data_AF-A0A0M8V5L7-F1
#
_entry.id   AF-A0A0M8V5L7-F1
#
_cell.length_a   1.000
_cell.length_b   1.000
_cell.length_c   1.000
_cell.angle_alpha   90.00
_cell.angle_beta   90.00
_cell.angle_gamma   90.00
#
_symmetry.space_group_name_H-M   'P 1'
#
loop_
_entity.id
_entity.type
_entity.pdbx_description
1 polymer ?
#
loop_
_entity_poly.entity_id
_entity_poly.type
_entity_poly.pdbx_seq_one_letter_code
_entity_poly.pdbx_strand_id
1 'polypeptide(L)' 'MLHRDHPWIGRAVEDTATGRRGILRAIAPDVDQSRPVAWLLPAGGGMEWTTDPGSLANPAPLTSDTHPKGEQ' A
#
# COMPACT_ATOMS: atom_id res chain seq x y z
N MET A 1 11.41 -15.16 10.81
CA MET A 1 10.12 -14.76 10.22
C MET A 1 10.40 -13.48 9.44
N LEU A 2 10.54 -13.57 8.12
CA LEU A 2 11.05 -12.48 7.29
C LEU A 2 9.99 -11.38 7.16
N HIS A 3 10.00 -10.43 8.09
CA HIS A 3 9.53 -9.08 7.81
C HIS A 3 10.52 -8.50 6.81
N ARG A 4 10.35 -8.81 5.53
CA ARG A 4 11.10 -8.13 4.48
C ARG A 4 10.63 -6.69 4.52
N ASP A 5 11.49 -5.84 5.08
CA ASP A 5 11.39 -4.39 5.09
C ASP A 5 11.24 -3.94 3.63
N HIS A 6 10.00 -3.86 3.14
CA HIS A 6 9.75 -3.39 1.80
C HIS A 6 9.74 -1.86 1.88
N PRO A 7 10.57 -1.15 1.10
CA PRO A 7 10.71 0.31 1.21
C PRO A 7 9.41 1.08 0.95
N TRP A 8 8.39 0.40 0.42
CA TRP A 8 7.07 0.95 0.15
C TRP A 8 6.04 0.67 1.24
N ILE A 9 6.35 -0.10 2.29
CA ILE A 9 5.42 -0.24 3.43
C ILE A 9 5.15 1.15 4.01
N GLY A 10 3.88 1.45 4.25
CA GLY A 10 3.38 2.75 4.70
C GLY A 10 3.27 3.82 3.60
N ARG A 11 3.60 3.49 2.34
CA ARG A 11 3.47 4.40 1.21
C ARG A 11 2.17 4.18 0.44
N ALA A 12 1.68 5.24 -0.20
CA ALA A 12 0.60 5.12 -1.17
C ALA A 12 1.18 4.55 -2.46
N VAL A 13 0.62 3.45 -2.93
CA VAL A 13 1.02 2.76 -4.16
C VAL A 13 -0.20 2.61 -5.08
N GLU A 14 0.05 2.58 -6.36
CA GLU A 14 -0.95 2.26 -7.38
C GLU A 14 -0.94 0.76 -7.64
N ASP A 15 -2.11 0.15 -7.52
CA ASP A 15 -2.37 -1.22 -7.93
C ASP A 15 -2.78 -1.23 -9.40
N THR A 16 -1.84 -1.54 -10.29
CA THR A 16 -2.09 -1.55 -11.74
C THR A 16 -3.03 -2.66 -12.18
N ALA A 17 -3.23 -3.70 -11.36
CA ALA A 17 -4.16 -4.79 -11.67
C ALA A 17 -5.62 -4.34 -11.53
N THR A 18 -5.92 -3.45 -10.58
CA THR A 18 -7.29 -2.95 -10.34
C THR A 18 -7.49 -1.49 -10.73
N GLY A 19 -6.41 -0.75 -11.01
CA GLY A 19 -6.41 0.69 -11.25
C GLY A 19 -6.66 1.52 -9.99
N ARG A 20 -6.58 0.91 -8.79
CA ARG A 20 -6.87 1.58 -7.51
C ARG A 20 -5.58 2.04 -6.83
N ARG A 21 -5.67 3.04 -5.97
CA ARG A 21 -4.57 3.46 -5.09
C ARG A 21 -4.87 3.10 -3.65
N GLY A 22 -3.87 2.57 -2.95
CA GLY A 22 -3.96 2.19 -1.54
C GLY A 22 -2.61 2.30 -0.82
N ILE A 23 -2.65 2.28 0.49
CA ILE A 23 -1.49 2.27 1.37
C ILE A 23 -0.97 0.84 1.44
N LEU A 24 0.28 0.61 1.06
CA LEU A 24 0.88 -0.71 1.22
C LEU A 24 1.13 -0.97 2.70
N ARG A 25 0.41 -1.93 3.28
CA ARG A 25 0.48 -2.29 4.70
C ARG A 25 1.48 -3.41 4.97
N ALA A 26 1.50 -4.42 4.11
CA ALA A 26 2.37 -5.57 4.25
C ALA A 26 2.60 -6.27 2.91
N ILE A 27 3.73 -6.97 2.80
CA ILE A 27 3.93 -8.00 1.77
C ILE A 27 4.14 -9.31 2.50
N ALA A 28 3.15 -10.20 2.43
CA ALA A 28 3.13 -11.46 3.16
C ALA A 28 2.42 -12.52 2.32
N PRO A 29 2.80 -13.82 2.43
CA PRO A 29 2.04 -14.88 1.80
C PRO A 29 0.62 -14.91 2.35
N ASP A 30 -0.35 -15.10 1.46
CA ASP A 30 -1.71 -15.42 1.86
C ASP A 30 -1.76 -16.86 2.38
N VAL A 31 -2.66 -17.15 3.33
CA VAL A 31 -2.74 -18.50 3.97
C VAL A 31 -2.92 -19.64 2.97
N ASP A 32 -3.44 -19.35 1.78
CA ASP A 32 -3.62 -20.33 0.70
C ASP A 32 -2.49 -20.26 -0.36
N GLN A 33 -1.74 -19.16 -0.42
CA GLN A 33 -0.77 -18.91 -1.49
C GLN A 33 0.68 -19.02 -0.99
N SER A 34 1.45 -19.90 -1.63
CA SER A 34 2.91 -19.93 -1.45
C SER A 34 3.62 -18.65 -1.91
N ARG A 35 2.93 -17.78 -2.67
CA ARG A 35 3.47 -16.52 -3.18
C ARG A 35 3.10 -15.36 -2.26
N PRO A 36 4.04 -14.41 -2.03
CA PRO A 36 3.74 -13.21 -1.26
C PRO A 36 2.71 -12.35 -1.99
N VAL A 37 1.72 -11.85 -1.26
CA VAL A 37 0.75 -10.86 -1.74
C VAL A 37 0.96 -9.52 -1.06
N ALA A 38 0.62 -8.44 -1.75
CA ALA A 38 0.64 -7.08 -1.22
C ALA A 38 -0.71 -6.71 -0.62
N TRP A 39 -0.72 -6.35 0.65
CA TRP A 39 -1.91 -5.92 1.39
C TRP A 39 -2.06 -4.41 1.30
N LEU A 40 -3.17 -3.94 0.76
CA LEU A 40 -3.45 -2.53 0.50
C LEU A 40 -4.67 -2.06 1.29
N LEU A 41 -4.53 -0.91 1.93
CA LEU A 41 -5.63 -0.21 2.61
C LEU A 41 -6.06 1.01 1.78
N PRO A 42 -7.35 1.22 1.50
CA PRO A 42 -7.80 2.44 0.83
C PRO A 42 -7.53 3.68 1.68
N ALA A 43 -7.07 4.77 1.05
CA ALA A 43 -6.70 6.01 1.76
C ALA A 43 -7.87 6.65 2.54
N GLY A 44 -9.11 6.50 2.05
CA GLY A 44 -10.32 6.99 2.72
C GLY A 44 -10.89 6.06 3.80
N GLY A 45 -10.20 4.96 4.11
CA GLY A 45 -10.77 3.86 4.89
C GLY A 45 -11.70 2.99 4.04
N GLY A 46 -11.90 1.74 4.47
CA GLY A 46 -12.66 0.74 3.73
C GLY A 46 -12.05 -0.66 3.84
N MET A 47 -12.54 -1.58 3.00
CA MET A 47 -12.06 -2.95 3.00
C MET A 47 -10.67 -3.05 2.36
N GLU A 48 -9.74 -3.62 3.11
CA GLU A 48 -8.41 -3.97 2.60
C GLU A 48 -8.53 -4.96 1.44
N TRP A 49 -7.61 -4.86 0.48
CA TRP A 49 -7.52 -5.82 -0.61
C TRP A 49 -6.08 -6.27 -0.82
N THR A 50 -5.95 -7.47 -1.37
CA THR A 50 -4.66 -8.05 -1.74
C THR A 50 -4.45 -7.96 -3.24
N THR A 51 -3.24 -7.62 -3.65
CA THR A 51 -2.82 -7.66 -5.06
C THR A 51 -1.45 -8.35 -5.20
N ASP A 52 -1.06 -8.69 -6.41
CA ASP A 52 0.29 -9.19 -6.67
C ASP A 52 1.31 -8.07 -6.41
N PRO A 53 2.39 -8.31 -5.66
CA PRO A 53 3.39 -7.28 -5.36
C PRO A 53 4.08 -6.74 -6.61
N GLY A 54 4.12 -7.50 -7.71
CA GLY A 54 4.62 -7.05 -9.01
C GLY A 54 3.68 -6.09 -9.75
N SER A 55 2.41 -6.02 -9.34
CA SER A 55 1.42 -5.07 -9.88
C SER A 55 1.48 -3.68 -9.23
N LEU A 56 2.30 -3.52 -8.18
CA LEU A 56 2.47 -2.24 -7.49
C LEU A 56 3.36 -1.29 -8.29
N ALA A 57 2.89 -0.07 -8.49
CA ALA A 57 3.62 0.99 -9.17
C ALA A 57 3.49 2.33 -8.43
N ASN A 58 4.30 3.31 -8.86
CA ASN A 58 4.20 4.71 -8.45
C ASN A 58 4.12 4.92 -6.91
N PRO A 59 5.13 4.45 -6.14
CA PRO A 59 5.15 4.62 -4.69
C PRO A 59 5.30 6.10 -4.33
N ALA A 60 4.19 6.73 -3.96
CA ALA A 60 4.18 8.08 -3.43
C ALA A 60 4.42 8.02 -1.91
N PRO A 61 5.31 8.86 -1.35
CA PRO A 61 5.36 9.05 0.09
C PRO A 61 3.95 9.39 0.59
N LEU A 62 3.62 8.92 1.79
CA LEU A 62 2.42 9.39 2.48
C LEU A 62 2.66 10.84 2.89
N THR A 63 2.60 11.76 1.93
CA THR A 63 2.56 13.17 2.25
C THR A 63 1.24 13.38 2.97
N SER A 64 1.31 13.56 4.28
CA SER A 64 0.35 14.37 5.02
C SER A 64 0.40 15.80 4.47
N ASP A 65 0.11 16.00 3.20
CA ASP A 65 -0.13 17.33 2.64
C ASP A 65 -1.63 17.62 2.77
N THR A 66 -2.04 17.70 4.02
CA THR A 66 -3.14 18.57 4.46
C THR A 66 -2.77 19.04 5.86
N HIS A 67 -1.61 19.68 5.96
CA HIS A 67 -1.47 20.80 6.87
C HIS A 67 -1.87 22.02 6.03
N PRO A 68 -3.12 22.51 6.06
CA PRO A 68 -3.32 23.89 5.67
C PRO A 68 -2.54 24.70 6.71
N LYS A 69 -1.36 25.15 6.31
CA LYS A 69 -0.74 26.34 6.88
C LYS A 69 -1.70 27.51 6.61
N GLY A 70 -2.67 27.72 7.50
CA GLY A 70 -3.17 29.05 7.84
C GLY A 70 -2.46 29.38 9.15
N GLU A 71 -1.39 30.17 9.16
CA GLU A 71 -1.43 31.64 9.09
C GLU A 71 -2.32 32.24 10.19
N GLN A 72 -1.63 32.68 11.25
CA GLN A 72 -1.90 33.81 12.17
C GLN A 72 -2.37 33.45 13.59
#